data_AF-A0A2M8C5X8-F1
#
_entry.id   AF-A0A2M8C5X8-F1
#
_cell.length_a   1.000
_cell.length_b   1.000
_cell.length_c   1.000
_cell.angle_alpha   90.00
_cell.angle_beta   90.00
_cell.angle_gamma   90.00
#
_symmetry.space_group_name_H-M   'P 1'
#
loop_
_entity.id
_entity.type
_entity.pdbx_description
1 polymer ?
#
loop_
_entity_poly.entity_id
_entity_poly.type
_entity_poly.pdbx_seq_one_letter_code
_entity_poly.pdbx_strand_id
1 'polypeptide(L)'
;MSQFEIKKFTSGVLIVAVIFGISYFIKLKQIKKSQIVKGVQSENLGLSPIELNSIPIKIGKVPVPQKSYYSALIDSESKILLDGKDENKIIPIASLTKIATALVVLDKYKIDDIVTVSENAQNINGSKIFLQKGEKITIENLLNALLIMSANDAAIALSEFHTTTDEFISLMNAKAKSLGCNNTHFKDPAGLNDEGYSTAKEIGIIFAEAIKNPIISEIIHIPEKIISSDRRDYKLENSNRLVKNEMYLDGIIGGKTGFTPTSGHNLVVAAKRQDKTIIAVVIKTYNTLNTASAEAARDLINWGFDNWQWQNT
;
A
#
# COMPACT_ATOMS: atom_id res chain seq x y z
N MET A 1 58.54 13.80 61.00
CA MET A 1 57.65 12.82 60.33
C MET A 1 57.05 13.50 59.10
N SER A 2 57.46 13.00 57.91
CA SER A 2 56.88 13.09 56.55
C SER A 2 55.85 14.23 56.29
N GLN A 3 56.14 15.27 55.49
CA GLN A 3 56.24 15.27 54.01
C GLN A 3 55.30 14.31 53.28
N PHE A 4 54.31 14.84 52.57
CA PHE A 4 53.93 14.39 51.24
C PHE A 4 53.26 15.54 50.47
N GLU A 5 54.01 16.15 49.56
CA GLU A 5 53.49 16.89 48.41
C GLU A 5 52.86 15.91 47.41
N ILE A 6 51.74 16.29 46.79
CA ILE A 6 51.30 15.68 45.53
C ILE A 6 50.95 16.79 44.53
N LYS A 7 51.95 17.05 43.69
CA LYS A 7 51.95 17.29 42.23
C LYS A 7 50.71 17.91 41.56
N LYS A 8 50.96 19.03 40.89
CA LYS A 8 50.30 19.41 39.63
C LYS A 8 50.46 18.29 38.60
N PHE A 9 49.34 17.86 38.02
CA PHE A 9 49.30 17.23 36.70
C PHE A 9 48.31 18.03 35.84
N THR A 10 48.87 18.77 34.88
CA THR A 10 48.19 19.23 33.67
C THR A 10 47.84 18.02 32.81
N SER A 11 46.61 17.95 32.27
CA SER A 11 46.27 17.53 30.89
C SER A 11 44.77 17.31 30.70
N GLY A 12 44.13 18.15 29.89
CA GLY A 12 43.23 17.71 28.81
C GLY A 12 41.83 17.16 29.13
N VAL A 13 40.82 17.98 28.83
CA VAL A 13 39.51 17.61 28.25
C VAL A 13 38.50 16.89 29.17
N LEU A 14 37.62 17.65 29.85
CA LEU A 14 36.18 17.33 29.97
C LEU A 14 35.37 18.53 30.49
N ILE A 15 35.25 19.59 29.68
CA ILE A 15 34.24 20.64 29.88
C ILE A 15 33.29 20.53 28.69
N VAL A 16 32.00 20.28 28.96
CA VAL A 16 30.80 20.82 28.25
C VAL A 16 29.50 20.04 28.57
N ALA A 17 29.53 18.80 29.06
CA ALA A 17 28.29 17.99 29.13
C ALA A 17 27.37 18.17 30.37
N VAL A 18 27.60 19.15 31.26
CA VAL A 18 26.79 19.29 32.50
C VAL A 18 25.94 20.58 32.56
N ILE A 19 26.09 21.51 31.60
CA ILE A 19 25.31 22.77 31.60
C ILE A 19 23.96 22.63 30.84
N PHE A 20 23.78 21.61 30.00
CA PHE A 20 22.53 21.42 29.23
C PHE A 20 21.40 20.71 29.99
N GLY A 21 21.69 20.02 31.09
CA GLY A 21 20.69 19.24 31.83
C GLY A 21 19.82 20.05 32.80
N ILE A 22 20.30 21.20 33.27
CA ILE A 22 19.62 21.98 34.33
C ILE A 22 18.83 23.17 33.76
N SER A 23 19.17 23.68 32.57
CA SER A 23 18.39 24.75 31.92
C SER A 23 17.08 24.26 31.30
N TYR A 24 16.98 22.97 30.94
CA TYR A 24 15.77 22.41 30.35
C TYR A 24 14.64 22.18 31.37
N PHE A 25 14.99 21.86 32.62
CA PHE A 25 14.01 21.59 33.68
C PHE A 25 13.41 22.85 34.32
N ILE A 26 14.08 24.02 34.22
CA ILE A 26 13.54 25.28 34.76
C ILE A 26 12.57 25.96 33.77
N LYS A 27 12.59 25.60 32.49
CA LYS A 27 11.71 26.22 31.47
C LYS A 27 10.29 25.61 31.37
N LEU A 28 10.01 24.50 32.07
CA LEU A 28 8.71 23.80 31.99
C LEU A 28 7.73 24.12 33.14
N LYS A 29 8.02 25.08 34.02
CA LYS A 29 7.17 25.38 35.19
C LYS A 29 6.53 26.77 35.27
N GLN A 30 6.44 27.53 34.17
CA GLN A 30 5.74 28.83 34.18
C GLN A 30 4.95 29.15 32.89
N ILE A 31 4.08 28.24 32.44
CA ILE A 31 3.00 28.66 31.52
C ILE A 31 1.80 29.08 32.36
N LYS A 32 1.79 30.38 32.73
CA LYS A 32 0.57 31.05 33.21
C LYS A 32 -0.39 31.18 32.02
N LYS A 33 -1.67 30.82 32.24
CA LYS A 33 -2.79 31.25 31.40
C LYS A 33 -2.72 32.78 31.24
N SER A 34 -2.91 33.25 30.01
CA SER A 34 -2.87 34.65 29.52
C SER A 34 -1.54 35.09 28.89
N GLN A 35 -1.44 34.91 27.57
CA GLN A 35 -1.03 35.93 26.62
C GLN A 35 -1.23 35.41 25.20
N ILE A 36 -2.08 36.10 24.46
CA ILE A 36 -2.28 35.95 23.01
C ILE A 36 -0.94 36.31 22.35
N VAL A 37 -0.27 35.33 21.74
CA VAL A 37 0.97 35.57 21.00
C VAL A 37 0.60 35.89 19.55
N LYS A 38 0.87 37.14 19.15
CA LYS A 38 0.92 37.58 17.75
C LYS A 38 1.95 36.74 16.98
N GLY A 39 1.60 36.42 15.74
CA GLY A 39 2.19 35.37 14.92
C GLY A 39 3.71 35.31 14.87
N VAL A 40 4.22 34.09 15.03
CA VAL A 40 5.50 33.67 14.47
C VAL A 40 5.25 33.44 12.98
N GLN A 41 5.93 34.19 12.12
CA GLN A 41 5.97 33.90 10.69
C GLN A 41 6.67 32.54 10.51
N SER A 42 5.90 31.55 10.04
CA SER A 42 6.43 30.25 9.65
C SER A 42 7.31 30.44 8.41
N GLU A 43 8.60 30.16 8.53
CA GLU A 43 9.41 29.84 7.36
C GLU A 43 8.78 28.63 6.65
N ASN A 44 8.56 28.78 5.34
CA ASN A 44 7.86 27.84 4.48
C ASN A 44 8.53 26.45 4.53
N LEU A 45 7.93 25.51 5.29
CA LEU A 45 8.27 24.09 5.23
C LEU A 45 7.80 23.41 3.92
N GLY A 46 7.28 24.16 2.94
CA GLY A 46 6.75 23.61 1.69
C GLY A 46 5.58 22.63 1.86
N LEU A 47 5.09 22.48 3.09
CA LEU A 47 3.93 21.66 3.39
C LEU A 47 2.69 22.48 3.08
N SER A 48 2.08 22.18 1.93
CA SER A 48 0.72 22.64 1.66
C SER A 48 -0.19 22.06 2.76
N PRO A 49 -1.00 22.87 3.45
CA PRO A 49 -2.04 22.34 4.32
C PRO A 49 -2.88 21.33 3.54
N ILE A 50 -3.10 20.14 4.11
CA ILE A 50 -4.10 19.23 3.56
C ILE A 50 -5.44 19.93 3.80
N GLU A 51 -6.05 20.47 2.74
CA GLU A 51 -7.44 20.90 2.79
C GLU A 51 -8.31 19.65 2.94
N LEU A 52 -8.61 19.29 4.18
CA LEU A 52 -9.63 18.29 4.48
C LEU A 52 -10.99 18.92 4.17
N ASN A 53 -11.45 18.74 2.94
CA ASN A 53 -12.77 19.18 2.48
C ASN A 53 -13.91 18.55 3.30
N SER A 54 -13.66 17.39 3.91
CA SER A 54 -14.60 16.73 4.80
C SER A 54 -13.92 15.76 5.76
N ILE A 55 -14.34 15.74 7.03
CA ILE A 55 -13.77 14.86 8.06
C ILE A 55 -14.65 13.63 8.22
N PRO A 56 -14.09 12.40 8.18
CA PRO A 56 -14.86 11.18 8.44
C PRO A 56 -15.19 11.04 9.92
N ILE A 57 -16.47 10.78 10.22
CA ILE A 57 -17.00 10.60 11.58
C ILE A 57 -17.79 9.30 11.64
N LYS A 58 -17.46 8.48 12.64
CA LYS A 58 -18.20 7.26 12.94
C LYS A 58 -19.53 7.61 13.61
N ILE A 59 -20.63 7.25 12.95
CA ILE A 59 -22.00 7.47 13.45
C ILE A 59 -22.65 6.19 13.97
N GLY A 60 -22.22 5.04 13.46
CA GLY A 60 -22.84 3.76 13.75
C GLY A 60 -22.23 3.03 14.94
N LYS A 61 -23.05 2.22 15.61
CA LYS A 61 -22.66 1.37 16.75
C LYS A 61 -22.55 -0.11 16.38
N VAL A 62 -22.79 -0.46 15.11
CA VAL A 62 -22.74 -1.85 14.65
C VAL A 62 -21.28 -2.32 14.71
N PRO A 63 -20.98 -3.46 15.32
CA PRO A 63 -19.62 -4.01 15.30
C PRO A 63 -19.13 -4.25 13.88
N VAL A 64 -17.84 -4.03 13.64
CA VAL A 64 -17.21 -4.29 12.34
C VAL A 64 -17.31 -5.78 12.01
N PRO A 65 -17.68 -6.17 10.77
CA PRO A 65 -17.68 -7.55 10.35
C PRO A 65 -16.29 -8.17 10.49
N GLN A 66 -16.18 -9.28 11.24
CA GLN A 66 -14.93 -10.01 11.40
C GLN A 66 -14.95 -11.29 10.57
N LYS A 67 -14.39 -11.21 9.36
CA LYS A 67 -14.24 -12.36 8.44
C LYS A 67 -12.79 -12.66 8.06
N SER A 68 -11.84 -11.87 8.57
CA SER A 68 -10.41 -12.03 8.36
C SER A 68 -9.61 -11.78 9.64
N TYR A 69 -8.40 -12.31 9.72
CA TYR A 69 -7.53 -12.08 10.88
C TYR A 69 -7.05 -10.64 10.93
N TYR A 70 -6.82 -10.02 9.77
CA TYR A 70 -6.37 -8.65 9.66
C TYR A 70 -7.25 -7.88 8.68
N SER A 71 -7.60 -6.65 9.02
CA SER A 71 -8.38 -5.78 8.14
C SER A 71 -8.12 -4.30 8.40
N ALA A 72 -8.32 -3.48 7.38
CA ALA A 72 -8.34 -2.04 7.47
C ALA A 72 -9.44 -1.48 6.56
N LEU A 73 -10.16 -0.48 7.06
CA LEU A 73 -11.07 0.36 6.30
C LEU A 73 -10.49 1.77 6.30
N ILE A 74 -10.25 2.33 5.12
CA ILE A 74 -9.51 3.58 4.96
C ILE A 74 -10.32 4.54 4.10
N ASP A 75 -10.36 5.81 4.49
CA ASP A 75 -10.80 6.90 3.62
C ASP A 75 -9.74 7.16 2.56
N SER A 76 -10.09 7.04 1.28
CA SER A 76 -9.10 7.07 0.20
C SER A 76 -8.43 8.43 0.02
N GLU A 77 -9.13 9.52 0.29
CA GLU A 77 -8.63 10.88 0.05
C GLU A 77 -7.63 11.29 1.13
N SER A 78 -8.06 11.23 2.38
CA SER A 78 -7.26 11.60 3.56
C SER A 78 -6.27 10.52 4.00
N LYS A 79 -6.44 9.28 3.53
CA LYS A 79 -5.69 8.09 3.98
C LYS A 79 -5.88 7.78 5.48
N ILE A 80 -6.92 8.34 6.10
CA ILE A 80 -7.26 8.09 7.50
C ILE A 80 -7.82 6.68 7.66
N LEU A 81 -7.33 5.96 8.67
CA LEU A 81 -7.93 4.70 9.11
C LEU A 81 -9.29 4.99 9.74
N LEU A 82 -10.34 4.44 9.16
CA LEU A 82 -11.69 4.49 9.68
C LEU A 82 -11.85 3.40 10.75
N ASP A 83 -11.63 2.15 10.39
CA ASP A 83 -11.74 1.01 11.31
C ASP A 83 -10.82 -0.14 10.88
N GLY A 84 -10.65 -1.16 11.71
CA GLY A 84 -9.78 -2.29 11.39
C GLY A 84 -9.66 -3.32 12.51
N LYS A 85 -9.09 -4.47 12.16
CA LYS A 85 -8.72 -5.52 13.10
C LYS A 85 -7.24 -5.83 12.90
N ASP A 86 -6.43 -5.66 13.94
CA ASP A 86 -4.99 -5.91 13.92
C ASP A 86 -4.31 -5.30 12.68
N GLU A 87 -4.70 -4.07 12.31
CA GLU A 87 -4.44 -3.46 11.01
C GLU A 87 -2.96 -3.16 10.76
N ASN A 88 -2.18 -3.08 11.84
CA ASN A 88 -0.73 -2.87 11.82
C ASN A 88 0.08 -4.18 11.94
N LYS A 89 -0.57 -5.36 11.89
CA LYS A 89 0.14 -6.64 11.91
C LYS A 89 0.97 -6.79 10.63
N ILE A 90 2.28 -7.00 10.81
CA ILE A 90 3.22 -7.33 9.73
C ILE A 90 3.01 -8.79 9.33
N ILE A 91 2.69 -9.01 8.05
CA ILE A 91 2.46 -10.34 7.50
C ILE A 91 2.71 -10.37 5.99
N PRO A 92 3.01 -11.55 5.39
CA PRO A 92 3.02 -11.69 3.94
C PRO A 92 1.66 -11.36 3.32
N ILE A 93 1.71 -10.66 2.20
CA ILE A 93 0.54 -10.06 1.52
C ILE A 93 0.21 -10.71 0.17
N ALA A 94 1.00 -11.70 -0.23
CA ALA A 94 0.88 -12.35 -1.53
C ALA A 94 0.80 -11.33 -2.68
N SER A 95 -0.05 -11.59 -3.68
CA SER A 95 -0.17 -10.77 -4.89
C SER A 95 -0.71 -9.34 -4.70
N LEU A 96 -1.04 -8.91 -3.48
CA LEU A 96 -1.27 -7.47 -3.22
C LEU A 96 0.00 -6.65 -3.53
N THR A 97 1.19 -7.27 -3.45
CA THR A 97 2.47 -6.74 -3.92
C THR A 97 2.41 -6.12 -5.33
N LYS A 98 1.60 -6.69 -6.23
CA LYS A 98 1.52 -6.25 -7.64
C LYS A 98 0.98 -4.83 -7.81
N ILE A 99 0.34 -4.27 -6.79
CA ILE A 99 -0.08 -2.86 -6.78
C ILE A 99 1.16 -1.95 -6.82
N ALA A 100 2.19 -2.27 -6.03
CA ALA A 100 3.45 -1.53 -6.04
C ALA A 100 4.21 -1.72 -7.36
N THR A 101 4.18 -2.93 -7.93
CA THR A 101 4.74 -3.21 -9.26
C THR A 101 4.11 -2.31 -10.33
N ALA A 102 2.78 -2.21 -10.36
CA ALA A 102 2.08 -1.34 -11.31
C ALA A 102 2.43 0.13 -11.15
N LEU A 103 2.50 0.62 -9.91
CA LEU A 103 2.93 1.99 -9.60
C LEU A 103 4.33 2.28 -10.13
N VAL A 104 5.31 1.42 -9.83
CA VAL A 104 6.71 1.62 -10.28
C VAL A 104 6.83 1.57 -11.80
N VAL A 105 6.11 0.66 -12.47
CA VAL A 105 6.09 0.59 -13.93
C VAL A 105 5.60 1.91 -14.53
N LEU A 106 4.47 2.43 -14.03
CA LEU A 106 3.86 3.65 -14.56
C LEU A 106 4.61 4.93 -14.18
N ASP A 107 5.43 4.90 -13.13
CA ASP A 107 6.34 6.00 -12.81
C ASP A 107 7.54 6.07 -13.78
N LYS A 108 7.89 4.96 -14.45
CA LYS A 108 9.17 4.80 -15.15
C LYS A 108 9.04 4.61 -16.67
N TYR A 109 7.97 3.96 -17.12
CA TYR A 109 7.83 3.51 -18.50
C TYR A 109 6.51 3.96 -19.12
N LYS A 110 6.45 3.92 -20.46
CA LYS A 110 5.24 4.25 -21.20
C LYS A 110 4.44 2.99 -21.48
N ILE A 111 3.13 3.13 -21.53
CA ILE A 111 2.23 1.99 -21.73
C ILE A 111 2.40 1.31 -23.09
N ASP A 112 2.89 2.03 -24.10
CA ASP A 112 3.14 1.55 -25.46
C ASP A 112 4.54 0.94 -25.65
N ASP A 113 5.41 1.01 -24.63
CA ASP A 113 6.71 0.35 -24.68
C ASP A 113 6.54 -1.17 -24.83
N ILE A 114 7.41 -1.76 -25.66
CA ILE A 114 7.35 -3.19 -26.00
C ILE A 114 8.37 -3.96 -25.15
N VAL A 115 7.86 -4.85 -24.32
CA VAL A 115 8.67 -5.76 -23.50
C VAL A 115 8.89 -7.07 -24.26
N THR A 116 10.13 -7.55 -24.26
CA THR A 116 10.45 -8.91 -24.72
C THR A 116 10.50 -9.85 -23.53
N VAL A 117 9.66 -10.88 -23.53
CA VAL A 117 9.52 -11.84 -22.43
C VAL A 117 10.82 -12.65 -22.28
N SER A 118 11.35 -12.68 -21.05
CA SER A 118 12.55 -13.45 -20.70
C SER A 118 12.23 -14.91 -20.41
N GLU A 119 13.28 -15.74 -20.33
CA GLU A 119 13.16 -17.12 -19.86
C GLU A 119 12.73 -17.22 -18.39
N ASN A 120 13.18 -16.26 -17.56
CA ASN A 120 12.80 -16.20 -16.15
C ASN A 120 11.29 -15.94 -15.99
N ALA A 121 10.76 -14.96 -16.75
CA ALA A 121 9.34 -14.65 -16.78
C ALA A 121 8.49 -15.85 -17.22
N GLN A 122 8.91 -16.60 -18.23
CA GLN A 122 8.21 -17.82 -18.66
C GLN A 122 8.16 -18.89 -17.54
N ASN A 123 9.28 -19.06 -16.81
CA ASN A 123 9.48 -20.17 -15.88
C ASN A 123 9.00 -19.91 -14.44
N ILE A 124 8.61 -18.68 -14.07
CA ILE A 124 8.16 -18.34 -12.72
C ILE A 124 6.94 -19.16 -12.26
N ASN A 125 6.82 -19.57 -10.99
CA ASN A 125 5.66 -20.36 -10.54
C ASN A 125 4.40 -19.50 -10.26
N GLY A 126 3.27 -20.15 -9.97
CA GLY A 126 2.02 -19.49 -9.54
C GLY A 126 1.11 -19.05 -10.69
N SER A 127 0.25 -18.05 -10.45
CA SER A 127 -0.69 -17.54 -11.47
C SER A 127 0.07 -16.96 -12.66
N LYS A 128 -0.29 -17.36 -13.88
CA LYS A 128 0.36 -16.95 -15.12
C LYS A 128 -0.64 -16.87 -16.26
N ILE A 129 -0.33 -16.06 -17.27
CA ILE A 129 -1.02 -16.13 -18.58
C ILE A 129 -0.25 -17.02 -19.57
N PHE A 130 0.89 -17.58 -19.13
CA PHE A 130 1.77 -18.48 -19.87
C PHE A 130 2.59 -17.80 -20.96
N LEU A 131 3.05 -16.56 -20.73
CA LEU A 131 3.95 -15.85 -21.64
C LEU A 131 5.15 -16.72 -22.06
N GLN A 132 5.56 -16.61 -23.33
CA GLN A 132 6.66 -17.40 -23.88
C GLN A 132 7.91 -16.56 -24.11
N LYS A 133 9.10 -17.13 -23.87
CA LYS A 133 10.38 -16.49 -24.14
C LYS A 133 10.43 -15.93 -25.58
N GLY A 134 10.87 -14.67 -25.67
CA GLY A 134 11.01 -13.92 -26.91
C GLY A 134 9.71 -13.37 -27.48
N GLU A 135 8.57 -13.60 -26.82
CA GLU A 135 7.31 -12.93 -27.15
C GLU A 135 7.42 -11.43 -26.86
N LYS A 136 6.78 -10.60 -27.69
CA LYS A 136 6.75 -9.15 -27.57
C LYS A 136 5.36 -8.67 -27.23
N ILE A 137 5.25 -7.92 -26.15
CA ILE A 137 3.98 -7.49 -25.59
C ILE A 137 4.12 -6.09 -24.98
N THR A 138 3.09 -5.25 -25.11
CA THR A 138 3.13 -3.89 -24.58
C THR A 138 3.06 -3.89 -23.05
N ILE A 139 3.60 -2.84 -22.43
CA ILE A 139 3.44 -2.62 -20.99
C ILE A 139 1.97 -2.55 -20.60
N GLU A 140 1.11 -1.92 -21.41
CA GLU A 140 -0.34 -1.89 -21.17
C GLU A 140 -0.92 -3.31 -21.02
N ASN A 141 -0.59 -4.22 -21.95
CA ASN A 141 -1.12 -5.58 -21.93
C ASN A 141 -0.54 -6.39 -20.76
N LEU A 142 0.73 -6.17 -20.41
CA LEU A 142 1.32 -6.76 -19.21
C LEU A 142 0.67 -6.24 -17.91
N LEU A 143 0.35 -4.94 -17.82
CA LEU A 143 -0.37 -4.37 -16.68
C LEU A 143 -1.79 -4.93 -16.56
N ASN A 144 -2.47 -5.15 -17.69
CA ASN A 144 -3.76 -5.84 -17.72
C ASN A 144 -3.63 -7.27 -17.17
N ALA A 145 -2.67 -8.05 -17.64
CA ALA A 145 -2.42 -9.40 -17.12
C ALA A 145 -2.06 -9.41 -15.63
N LEU A 146 -1.21 -8.46 -15.20
CA LEU A 146 -0.75 -8.29 -13.82
C LEU A 146 -1.91 -8.02 -12.85
N LEU A 147 -2.82 -7.11 -13.20
CA LEU A 147 -3.86 -6.63 -12.29
C LEU A 147 -5.16 -7.43 -12.39
N ILE A 148 -5.55 -7.88 -13.58
CA ILE A 148 -6.77 -8.67 -13.81
C ILE A 148 -6.55 -10.11 -13.34
N MET A 149 -5.59 -10.83 -13.94
CA MET A 149 -5.35 -12.25 -13.66
C MET A 149 -4.30 -12.53 -12.58
N SER A 150 -3.70 -11.48 -12.00
CA SER A 150 -2.63 -11.65 -11.02
C SER A 150 -1.39 -12.35 -11.59
N ALA A 151 -1.11 -12.16 -12.88
CA ALA A 151 -0.09 -12.90 -13.61
C ALA A 151 1.33 -12.60 -13.10
N ASN A 152 2.05 -13.65 -12.68
CA ASN A 152 3.40 -13.58 -12.14
C ASN A 152 4.44 -13.44 -13.25
N ASP A 153 4.23 -14.11 -14.38
CA ASP A 153 5.04 -13.96 -15.59
C ASP A 153 5.04 -12.51 -16.08
N ALA A 154 3.89 -11.84 -16.03
CA ALA A 154 3.81 -10.40 -16.32
C ALA A 154 4.59 -9.55 -15.31
N ALA A 155 4.51 -9.86 -14.01
CA ALA A 155 5.26 -9.14 -12.97
C ALA A 155 6.78 -9.22 -13.19
N ILE A 156 7.29 -10.40 -13.53
CA ILE A 156 8.72 -10.61 -13.82
C ILE A 156 9.13 -9.92 -15.11
N ALA A 157 8.35 -10.06 -16.18
CA ALA A 157 8.63 -9.40 -17.46
C ALA A 157 8.71 -7.87 -17.31
N LEU A 158 7.80 -7.27 -16.52
CA LEU A 158 7.81 -5.85 -16.21
C LEU A 158 9.01 -5.45 -15.35
N SER A 159 9.40 -6.25 -14.37
CA SER A 159 10.53 -5.93 -13.47
C SER A 159 11.90 -6.01 -14.16
N GLU A 160 12.02 -6.80 -15.23
CA GLU A 160 13.26 -6.99 -15.98
C GLU A 160 13.39 -6.03 -17.17
N PHE A 161 12.35 -5.24 -17.44
CA PHE A 161 12.37 -4.28 -18.55
C PHE A 161 13.33 -3.13 -18.21
N HIS A 162 14.43 -3.01 -18.95
CA HIS A 162 15.46 -1.96 -18.82
C HIS A 162 16.06 -1.76 -17.41
N THR A 163 15.96 -2.75 -16.53
CA THR A 163 16.55 -2.76 -15.18
C THR A 163 16.69 -4.20 -14.69
N THR A 164 17.48 -4.42 -13.64
CA THR A 164 17.51 -5.72 -12.97
C THR A 164 16.34 -5.87 -11.99
N THR A 165 15.93 -7.09 -11.69
CA THR A 165 14.87 -7.36 -10.71
C THR A 165 15.20 -6.77 -9.34
N ASP A 166 16.46 -6.80 -8.90
CA ASP A 166 16.89 -6.23 -7.61
C ASP A 166 16.78 -4.70 -7.56
N GLU A 167 17.14 -4.03 -8.66
CA GLU A 167 16.92 -2.59 -8.81
C GLU A 167 15.42 -2.26 -8.81
N PHE A 168 14.61 -3.05 -9.51
CA PHE A 168 13.16 -2.88 -9.52
C PHE A 168 12.55 -3.06 -8.12
N ILE A 169 12.97 -4.08 -7.37
CA ILE A 169 12.57 -4.28 -5.96
C ILE A 169 13.00 -3.08 -5.10
N SER A 170 14.17 -2.50 -5.35
CA SER A 170 14.63 -1.30 -4.66
C SER A 170 13.72 -0.10 -4.93
N LEU A 171 13.25 0.07 -6.17
CA LEU A 171 12.26 1.09 -6.55
C LEU A 171 10.90 0.85 -5.86
N MET A 172 10.43 -0.40 -5.79
CA MET A 172 9.20 -0.74 -5.07
C MET A 172 9.28 -0.35 -3.59
N ASN A 173 10.41 -0.66 -2.93
CA ASN A 173 10.64 -0.31 -1.54
C ASN A 173 10.77 1.22 -1.34
N ALA A 174 11.43 1.92 -2.27
CA ALA A 174 11.51 3.37 -2.25
C ALA A 174 10.13 4.03 -2.41
N LYS A 175 9.26 3.48 -3.27
CA LYS A 175 7.87 3.91 -3.44
C LYS A 175 7.06 3.70 -2.16
N ALA A 176 7.15 2.54 -1.50
CA ALA A 176 6.47 2.33 -0.22
C ALA A 176 6.90 3.35 0.83
N LYS A 177 8.22 3.59 0.95
CA LYS A 177 8.77 4.56 1.90
C LYS A 177 8.32 5.99 1.61
N SER A 178 8.24 6.41 0.34
CA SER A 178 7.78 7.75 -0.02
C SER A 178 6.30 7.99 0.30
N LEU A 179 5.52 6.91 0.42
CA LEU A 179 4.12 6.95 0.87
C LEU A 179 3.96 6.86 2.40
N GLY A 180 5.06 6.78 3.16
CA GLY A 180 5.04 6.65 4.61
C GLY A 180 4.80 5.22 5.11
N CYS A 181 4.84 4.22 4.24
CA CYS A 181 4.64 2.81 4.58
C CYS A 181 5.95 2.18 5.11
N ASN A 182 6.23 2.39 6.39
CA ASN A 182 7.48 1.97 7.04
C ASN A 182 7.49 0.49 7.47
N ASN A 183 6.32 -0.15 7.54
CA ASN A 183 6.17 -1.56 7.87
C ASN A 183 5.90 -2.41 6.63
N THR A 184 6.38 -1.96 5.47
CA THR A 184 6.26 -2.63 4.17
C THR A 184 7.64 -2.88 3.59
N HIS A 185 7.86 -4.12 3.15
CA HIS A 185 9.08 -4.51 2.44
C HIS A 185 8.75 -5.52 1.35
N PHE A 186 9.15 -5.22 0.12
CA PHE A 186 8.99 -6.13 -1.02
C PHE A 186 10.28 -6.90 -1.27
N LYS A 187 10.13 -8.19 -1.61
CA LYS A 187 11.21 -9.13 -1.93
C LYS A 187 11.17 -9.67 -3.35
N ASP A 188 10.05 -9.47 -4.04
CA ASP A 188 9.85 -9.86 -5.43
C ASP A 188 8.66 -9.02 -6.00
N PRO A 189 8.52 -8.91 -7.32
CA PRO A 189 7.46 -8.09 -7.93
C PRO A 189 6.08 -8.76 -7.96
N ALA A 190 5.99 -10.05 -7.62
CA ALA A 190 4.77 -10.85 -7.70
C ALA A 190 4.13 -11.13 -6.34
N GLY A 191 4.89 -11.04 -5.25
CA GLY A 191 4.50 -11.44 -3.89
C GLY A 191 4.49 -12.96 -3.70
N LEU A 192 5.41 -13.69 -4.32
CA LEU A 192 5.59 -15.13 -4.08
C LEU A 192 6.54 -15.41 -2.90
N ASN A 193 7.49 -14.52 -2.64
CA ASN A 193 8.42 -14.64 -1.54
C ASN A 193 7.74 -14.15 -0.25
N ASP A 194 7.45 -15.08 0.65
CA ASP A 194 6.83 -14.80 1.95
C ASP A 194 7.76 -14.04 2.93
N GLU A 195 9.02 -13.75 2.56
CA GLU A 195 9.83 -12.76 3.28
C GLU A 195 9.40 -11.31 2.97
N GLY A 196 8.64 -11.09 1.89
CA GLY A 196 7.99 -9.83 1.58
C GLY A 196 6.73 -9.65 2.43
N TYR A 197 6.54 -8.46 3.00
CA TYR A 197 5.47 -8.18 3.95
C TYR A 197 4.92 -6.76 3.86
N SER A 198 3.75 -6.57 4.45
CA SER A 198 3.16 -5.27 4.74
C SER A 198 2.18 -5.40 5.90
N THR A 199 1.34 -4.39 6.11
CA THR A 199 0.21 -4.39 7.03
C THR A 199 -1.08 -4.09 6.27
N ALA A 200 -2.24 -4.43 6.83
CA ALA A 200 -3.52 -4.11 6.19
C ALA A 200 -3.68 -2.60 5.96
N LYS A 201 -3.26 -1.79 6.94
CA LYS A 201 -3.28 -0.33 6.84
C LYS A 201 -2.39 0.20 5.72
N GLU A 202 -1.14 -0.25 5.65
CA GLU A 202 -0.19 0.26 4.65
C GLU A 202 -0.53 -0.18 3.23
N ILE A 203 -1.12 -1.37 3.05
CA ILE A 203 -1.70 -1.76 1.75
C ILE A 203 -2.83 -0.82 1.33
N GLY A 204 -3.71 -0.43 2.25
CA GLY A 204 -4.77 0.52 1.91
C GLY A 204 -4.22 1.89 1.53
N ILE A 205 -3.12 2.34 2.14
CA ILE A 205 -2.40 3.58 1.75
C ILE A 205 -1.80 3.47 0.35
N ILE A 206 -1.12 2.35 0.05
CA ILE A 206 -0.52 2.11 -1.27
C ILE A 206 -1.62 2.04 -2.34
N PHE A 207 -2.74 1.37 -2.03
CA PHE A 207 -3.86 1.26 -2.94
C PHE A 207 -4.59 2.60 -3.15
N ALA A 208 -4.72 3.43 -2.11
CA ALA A 208 -5.23 4.79 -2.22
C ALA A 208 -4.39 5.65 -3.18
N GLU A 209 -3.09 5.43 -3.23
CA GLU A 209 -2.22 6.06 -4.22
C GLU A 209 -2.43 5.47 -5.61
N ALA A 210 -2.50 4.14 -5.72
CA ALA A 210 -2.66 3.44 -6.99
C ALA A 210 -3.93 3.85 -7.75
N ILE A 211 -5.07 3.99 -7.06
CA ILE A 211 -6.33 4.33 -7.71
C ILE A 211 -6.44 5.80 -8.16
N LYS A 212 -5.46 6.66 -7.82
CA LYS A 212 -5.34 8.00 -8.43
C LYS A 212 -4.83 7.94 -9.87
N ASN A 213 -4.13 6.87 -10.22
CA ASN A 213 -3.66 6.68 -11.59
C ASN A 213 -4.82 6.16 -12.45
N PRO A 214 -5.25 6.88 -13.50
CA PRO A 214 -6.41 6.50 -14.30
C PRO A 214 -6.22 5.16 -15.01
N ILE A 215 -5.00 4.82 -15.43
CA ILE A 215 -4.68 3.54 -16.08
C ILE A 215 -4.91 2.38 -15.10
N ILE A 216 -4.41 2.51 -13.86
CA ILE A 216 -4.64 1.48 -12.84
C ILE A 216 -6.13 1.35 -12.56
N SER A 217 -6.81 2.48 -12.32
CA SER A 217 -8.24 2.50 -11.99
C SER A 217 -9.10 1.89 -13.08
N GLU A 218 -8.77 2.12 -14.35
CA GLU A 218 -9.45 1.49 -15.48
C GLU A 218 -9.24 -0.02 -15.46
N ILE A 219 -7.98 -0.48 -15.42
CA ILE A 219 -7.64 -1.91 -15.51
C ILE A 219 -8.31 -2.73 -14.39
N ILE A 220 -8.26 -2.25 -13.14
CA ILE A 220 -8.79 -3.01 -12.00
C ILE A 220 -10.33 -3.11 -12.00
N HIS A 221 -11.02 -2.29 -12.79
CA HIS A 221 -12.47 -2.32 -12.94
C HIS A 221 -12.93 -3.36 -13.97
N ILE A 222 -12.05 -3.76 -14.89
CA ILE A 222 -12.41 -4.60 -16.04
C ILE A 222 -12.72 -6.03 -15.57
N PRO A 223 -13.93 -6.59 -15.81
CA PRO A 223 -14.28 -7.95 -15.41
C PRO A 223 -13.59 -9.02 -16.27
N GLU A 224 -13.47 -8.77 -17.58
CA GLU A 224 -12.77 -9.62 -18.54
C GLU A 224 -12.19 -8.77 -19.67
N LYS A 225 -11.04 -9.19 -20.22
CA LYS A 225 -10.39 -8.50 -21.35
C LYS A 225 -9.68 -9.52 -22.23
N ILE A 226 -9.65 -9.28 -23.53
CA ILE A 226 -8.70 -9.96 -24.42
C ILE A 226 -7.54 -8.99 -24.67
N ILE A 227 -6.32 -9.46 -24.46
CA ILE A 227 -5.08 -8.74 -24.79
C ILE A 227 -4.29 -9.54 -25.82
N SER A 228 -3.40 -8.88 -26.55
CA SER A 228 -2.62 -9.52 -27.61
C SER A 228 -1.14 -9.26 -27.46
N SER A 229 -0.34 -10.23 -27.87
CA SER A 229 1.09 -10.06 -28.16
C SER A 229 1.35 -10.12 -29.66
N ASP A 230 2.61 -10.10 -30.05
CA ASP A 230 3.04 -10.40 -31.42
C ASP A 230 2.79 -11.85 -31.86
N ARG A 231 2.39 -12.75 -30.95
CA ARG A 231 2.22 -14.19 -31.22
C ARG A 231 0.78 -14.69 -31.06
N ARG A 232 0.05 -14.20 -30.06
CA ARG A 232 -1.30 -14.70 -29.75
C ARG A 232 -2.11 -13.77 -28.86
N ASP A 233 -3.39 -14.11 -28.75
CA ASP A 233 -4.32 -13.48 -27.82
C ASP A 233 -4.38 -14.23 -26.48
N TYR A 234 -4.68 -13.48 -25.43
CA TYR A 234 -4.88 -13.94 -24.06
C TYR A 234 -6.24 -13.48 -23.56
N LYS A 235 -7.09 -14.43 -23.15
CA LYS A 235 -8.31 -14.11 -22.43
C LYS A 235 -8.00 -13.94 -20.94
N LEU A 236 -8.25 -12.74 -20.42
CA LEU A 236 -8.12 -12.40 -19.03
C LEU A 236 -9.47 -12.38 -18.34
N GLU A 237 -9.54 -12.98 -17.15
CA GLU A 237 -10.70 -12.92 -16.27
C GLU A 237 -10.28 -12.37 -14.91
N ASN A 238 -10.99 -11.37 -14.40
CA ASN A 238 -10.57 -10.66 -13.20
C ASN A 238 -10.60 -11.58 -11.98
N SER A 239 -9.51 -11.63 -11.24
CA SER A 239 -9.45 -12.40 -9.99
C SER A 239 -10.37 -11.80 -8.90
N ASN A 240 -10.63 -10.50 -8.95
CA ASN A 240 -11.59 -9.84 -8.06
C ASN A 240 -13.03 -10.13 -8.52
N ARG A 241 -13.75 -10.94 -7.75
CA ARG A 241 -15.15 -11.28 -8.03
C ARG A 241 -16.10 -10.09 -7.90
N LEU A 242 -15.73 -9.04 -7.15
CA LEU A 242 -16.62 -7.90 -6.89
C LEU A 242 -16.82 -6.97 -8.09
N VAL A 243 -16.04 -7.11 -9.16
CA VAL A 243 -16.29 -6.42 -10.44
C VAL A 243 -17.09 -7.26 -11.43
N LYS A 244 -17.40 -8.51 -11.08
CA LYS A 244 -18.13 -9.43 -11.96
C LYS A 244 -19.58 -9.56 -11.55
N ASN A 245 -20.43 -9.89 -12.52
CA ASN A 245 -21.89 -9.98 -12.33
C ASN A 245 -22.30 -10.89 -11.17
N GLU A 246 -21.59 -12.00 -10.91
CA GLU A 246 -21.98 -12.94 -9.87
C GLU A 246 -21.87 -12.39 -8.43
N MET A 247 -20.99 -11.42 -8.19
CA MET A 247 -20.72 -10.86 -6.86
C MET A 247 -20.57 -9.34 -6.88
N TYR A 248 -21.11 -8.69 -7.91
CA TYR A 248 -20.93 -7.26 -8.16
C TYR A 248 -21.23 -6.44 -6.91
N LEU A 249 -20.31 -5.54 -6.58
CA LEU A 249 -20.47 -4.58 -5.49
C LEU A 249 -20.86 -3.23 -6.06
N ASP A 250 -22.00 -2.71 -5.63
CA ASP A 250 -22.42 -1.36 -6.00
C ASP A 250 -21.36 -0.31 -5.64
N GLY A 251 -21.04 0.55 -6.62
CA GLY A 251 -20.01 1.57 -6.52
C GLY A 251 -18.57 1.05 -6.59
N ILE A 252 -18.32 -0.21 -6.91
CA ILE A 252 -16.96 -0.77 -7.00
C ILE A 252 -16.10 0.01 -8.01
N ILE A 253 -14.94 0.49 -7.56
CA ILE A 253 -13.88 1.00 -8.44
C ILE A 253 -13.07 -0.19 -8.97
N GLY A 254 -12.67 -1.09 -8.07
CA GLY A 254 -11.94 -2.30 -8.41
C GLY A 254 -11.08 -2.76 -7.24
N GLY A 255 -10.15 -3.68 -7.50
CA GLY A 255 -9.31 -4.22 -6.45
C GLY A 255 -8.27 -5.21 -6.93
N LYS A 256 -7.49 -5.74 -5.98
CA LYS A 256 -6.50 -6.77 -6.22
C LYS A 256 -6.61 -7.88 -5.19
N THR A 257 -6.69 -9.11 -5.66
CA THR A 257 -6.65 -10.32 -4.83
C THR A 257 -5.21 -10.75 -4.50
N GLY A 258 -5.05 -11.54 -3.44
CA GLY A 258 -3.81 -12.27 -3.16
C GLY A 258 -4.10 -13.59 -2.47
N PHE A 259 -3.26 -14.60 -2.74
CA PHE A 259 -3.28 -15.87 -2.03
C PHE A 259 -1.89 -16.52 -2.03
N THR A 260 -1.43 -16.92 -0.85
CA THR A 260 -0.39 -17.94 -0.64
C THR A 260 -0.86 -18.83 0.52
N PRO A 261 -0.34 -20.07 0.66
CA PRO A 261 -0.67 -20.90 1.82
C PRO A 261 -0.45 -20.19 3.17
N THR A 262 0.58 -19.34 3.25
CA THR A 262 0.94 -18.58 4.46
C THR A 262 -0.01 -17.42 4.74
N SER A 263 -0.38 -16.67 3.70
CA SER A 263 -1.19 -15.45 3.81
C SER A 263 -2.71 -15.71 3.77
N GLY A 264 -3.17 -16.86 3.29
CA GLY A 264 -4.60 -17.12 3.07
C GLY A 264 -5.19 -16.25 1.96
N HIS A 265 -6.52 -16.13 1.88
CA HIS A 265 -7.14 -15.24 0.90
C HIS A 265 -7.12 -13.79 1.37
N ASN A 266 -6.62 -12.92 0.49
CA ASN A 266 -6.48 -11.49 0.69
C ASN A 266 -7.21 -10.74 -0.43
N LEU A 267 -7.69 -9.54 -0.11
CA LEU A 267 -8.28 -8.62 -1.08
C LEU A 267 -8.14 -7.18 -0.58
N VAL A 268 -7.71 -6.29 -1.46
CA VAL A 268 -7.93 -4.85 -1.31
C VAL A 268 -8.85 -4.36 -2.41
N VAL A 269 -9.89 -3.62 -2.05
CA VAL A 269 -10.87 -3.04 -2.97
C VAL A 269 -11.22 -1.62 -2.57
N ALA A 270 -11.58 -0.81 -3.56
CA ALA A 270 -12.15 0.51 -3.35
C ALA A 270 -13.57 0.55 -3.91
N ALA A 271 -14.46 1.25 -3.21
CA ALA A 271 -15.78 1.56 -3.70
C ALA A 271 -16.11 3.03 -3.43
N LYS A 272 -16.88 3.62 -4.33
CA LYS A 272 -17.35 5.00 -4.25
C LYS A 272 -18.86 5.03 -4.15
N ARG A 273 -19.39 5.75 -3.15
CA ARG A 273 -20.80 6.11 -3.06
C ARG A 273 -20.89 7.61 -2.84
N GLN A 274 -21.76 8.26 -3.59
CA GLN A 274 -21.79 9.73 -3.68
C GLN A 274 -20.41 10.26 -4.09
N ASP A 275 -19.83 11.17 -3.32
CA ASP A 275 -18.50 11.74 -3.56
C ASP A 275 -17.39 11.08 -2.73
N LYS A 276 -17.71 10.04 -1.93
CA LYS A 276 -16.77 9.42 -0.99
C LYS A 276 -16.30 8.06 -1.45
N THR A 277 -14.99 7.86 -1.39
CA THR A 277 -14.32 6.61 -1.74
C THR A 277 -13.69 6.00 -0.50
N ILE A 278 -14.08 4.78 -0.17
CA ILE A 278 -13.48 3.99 0.90
C ILE A 278 -12.77 2.77 0.34
N ILE A 279 -11.71 2.36 1.04
CA ILE A 279 -10.89 1.21 0.71
C ILE A 279 -11.03 0.19 1.83
N ALA A 280 -11.39 -1.05 1.47
CA ALA A 280 -11.38 -2.18 2.37
C ALA A 280 -10.20 -3.09 2.03
N VAL A 281 -9.38 -3.40 3.04
CA VAL A 281 -8.32 -4.39 2.99
C VAL A 281 -8.69 -5.53 3.93
N VAL A 282 -8.67 -6.75 3.42
CA VAL A 282 -8.84 -7.98 4.20
C VAL A 282 -7.66 -8.91 3.90
N ILE A 283 -7.01 -9.40 4.95
CA ILE A 283 -5.85 -10.31 4.84
C ILE A 283 -6.12 -11.53 5.72
N LYS A 284 -5.90 -12.71 5.14
CA LYS A 284 -6.10 -14.01 5.78
C LYS A 284 -7.56 -14.17 6.26
N THR A 285 -8.47 -14.43 5.33
CA THR A 285 -9.86 -14.76 5.71
C THR A 285 -9.93 -16.03 6.55
N TYR A 286 -10.93 -16.13 7.44
CA TYR A 286 -11.16 -17.33 8.24
C TYR A 286 -11.61 -18.51 7.37
N ASN A 287 -12.45 -18.22 6.38
CA ASN A 287 -12.90 -19.19 5.41
C ASN A 287 -11.85 -19.36 4.30
N THR A 288 -11.70 -20.58 3.81
CA THR A 288 -10.74 -21.01 2.78
C THR A 288 -11.36 -21.13 1.39
N LEU A 289 -12.65 -20.81 1.24
CA LEU A 289 -13.28 -20.72 -0.09
C LEU A 289 -12.69 -19.54 -0.88
N ASN A 290 -12.59 -19.71 -2.20
CA ASN A 290 -12.08 -18.68 -3.10
C ASN A 290 -13.00 -17.44 -3.23
N THR A 291 -14.20 -17.45 -2.64
CA THR A 291 -15.10 -16.29 -2.52
C THR A 291 -14.89 -15.51 -1.22
N ALA A 292 -14.16 -16.08 -0.25
CA ALA A 292 -14.13 -15.58 1.12
C ALA A 292 -13.63 -14.13 1.23
N SER A 293 -12.58 -13.76 0.48
CA SER A 293 -12.05 -12.40 0.53
C SER A 293 -12.98 -11.38 -0.11
N ALA A 294 -13.69 -11.76 -1.19
CA ALA A 294 -14.73 -10.93 -1.80
C ALA A 294 -15.92 -10.70 -0.86
N GLU A 295 -16.40 -11.75 -0.19
CA GLU A 295 -17.47 -11.63 0.82
C GLU A 295 -17.04 -10.74 2.00
N ALA A 296 -15.84 -10.96 2.54
CA ALA A 296 -15.31 -10.19 3.65
C ALA A 296 -15.15 -8.70 3.29
N ALA A 297 -14.60 -8.40 2.12
CA ALA A 297 -14.39 -7.03 1.68
C ALA A 297 -15.72 -6.32 1.37
N ARG A 298 -16.67 -7.00 0.72
CA ARG A 298 -18.02 -6.45 0.47
C ARG A 298 -18.71 -6.04 1.77
N ASP A 299 -18.69 -6.93 2.77
CA ASP A 299 -19.32 -6.64 4.06
C ASP A 299 -18.64 -5.47 4.75
N LEU A 300 -17.30 -5.38 4.68
CA LEU A 300 -16.54 -4.28 5.27
C LEU A 300 -16.80 -2.94 4.55
N ILE A 301 -16.92 -2.93 3.22
CA ILE A 301 -17.30 -1.74 2.44
C ILE A 301 -18.72 -1.29 2.82
N ASN A 302 -19.70 -2.22 2.79
CA ASN A 302 -21.09 -1.90 3.12
C ASN A 302 -21.18 -1.33 4.54
N TRP A 303 -20.57 -2.01 5.50
CA TRP A 303 -20.50 -1.54 6.87
C TRP A 303 -19.85 -0.16 6.97
N GLY A 304 -18.79 0.10 6.21
CA GLY A 304 -18.13 1.40 6.15
C GLY A 304 -19.08 2.52 5.79
N PHE A 305 -19.80 2.38 4.68
CA PHE A 305 -20.78 3.38 4.24
C PHE A 305 -21.99 3.50 5.18
N ASP A 306 -22.38 2.44 5.88
CA ASP A 306 -23.50 2.47 6.82
C ASP A 306 -23.13 3.10 8.18
N ASN A 307 -21.85 3.11 8.55
CA ASN A 307 -21.38 3.51 9.88
C ASN A 307 -20.50 4.78 9.89
N TRP A 308 -20.13 5.30 8.73
CA TRP A 308 -19.31 6.51 8.59
C TRP A 308 -19.98 7.56 7.72
N GLN A 309 -19.82 8.82 8.12
CA GLN A 309 -20.25 9.98 7.36
C GLN A 309 -19.11 10.99 7.26
N TRP A 310 -19.17 11.85 6.25
CA TRP A 310 -18.20 12.90 6.03
C TRP A 310 -18.88 14.25 6.28
N GLN A 311 -18.41 14.97 7.28
CA GLN A 311 -18.90 16.31 7.56
C GLN A 311 -18.03 17.32 6.83
N ASN A 312 -18.65 18.16 6.01
CA ASN A 312 -17.97 19.31 5.41
C ASN A 312 -17.51 20.24 6.54
N THR A 313 -16.26 20.70 6.43
CA THR A 313 -15.64 21.63 7.38
C THR A 313 -16.08 23.06 7.16
#